data_AF-A0A1F9QMM7-F1
#
_entry.id   AF-A0A1F9QMM7-F1
#
_cell.length_a   1.000
_cell.length_b   1.000
_cell.length_c   1.000
_cell.angle_alpha   90.00
_cell.angle_beta   90.00
_cell.angle_gamma   90.00
#
_symmetry.space_group_name_H-M   'P 1'
#
loop_
_entity.id
_entity.type
_entity.pdbx_description
1 polymer ?
#
loop_
_entity_poly.entity_id
_entity_poly.type
_entity_poly.pdbx_seq_one_letter_code
_entity_poly.pdbx_strand_id
1 'polypeptide(L)'
;MSSVLLPSETHSSDWYVLTESGYLSKNGKSLGYTGQGSLAVDRDNWYVLTESGYLSRNGKSLGYTGQGSLAVDGDNWYVLTESGYLSRNDKSLGYTGKGSLAVD
;
A
#
# COMPACT_ATOMS: atom_id res chain seq x y z
N MET A 1 39.91 -14.59 27.26
CA MET A 1 38.43 -14.63 27.27
C MET A 1 37.95 -13.90 26.02
N SER A 2 37.59 -14.63 24.97
CA SER A 2 37.08 -14.02 23.74
C SER A 2 35.57 -13.84 23.87
N SER A 3 35.11 -12.59 23.80
CA SER A 3 33.69 -12.27 23.73
C SER A 3 33.22 -12.52 22.30
N VAL A 4 32.28 -13.44 22.12
CA VAL A 4 31.60 -13.62 20.84
C VAL A 4 30.57 -12.50 20.71
N LEU A 5 30.83 -11.53 19.84
CA LEU A 5 29.81 -10.59 19.38
C LEU A 5 28.86 -11.37 18.47
N LEU A 6 27.64 -11.64 18.94
CA LEU A 6 26.58 -12.11 18.06
C LEU A 6 26.30 -11.02 17.02
N PRO A 7 26.15 -11.34 15.72
CA PRO A 7 25.82 -10.34 14.73
C PRO A 7 24.49 -9.68 15.11
N SER A 8 24.51 -8.33 15.09
CA SER A 8 23.36 -7.45 15.28
C SER A 8 22.18 -7.94 14.44
N GLU A 9 20.97 -7.91 15.02
CA GLU A 9 19.72 -8.19 14.32
C GLU A 9 19.74 -7.56 12.93
N THR A 10 19.75 -8.40 11.91
CA THR A 10 19.56 -7.94 10.54
C THR A 10 18.17 -7.32 10.50
N HIS A 11 18.09 -6.00 10.35
CA HIS A 11 16.87 -5.34 9.92
C HIS A 11 16.49 -5.94 8.57
N SER A 12 15.69 -7.01 8.59
CA SER A 12 15.17 -7.61 7.38
C SER A 12 14.22 -6.59 6.79
N SER A 13 14.59 -5.98 5.67
CA SER A 13 13.68 -5.12 4.92
C SER A 13 12.43 -5.94 4.58
N ASP A 14 11.29 -5.50 5.09
CA ASP A 14 10.02 -6.12 4.78
C ASP A 14 9.69 -5.88 3.30
N TRP A 15 9.30 -6.94 2.60
CA TRP A 15 8.77 -6.86 1.24
C TRP A 15 7.40 -7.52 1.17
N TYR A 16 6.58 -7.01 0.26
CA TYR A 16 5.21 -7.46 0.07
C TYR A 16 4.99 -7.85 -1.38
N VAL A 17 4.17 -8.88 -1.60
CA VAL A 17 3.73 -9.30 -2.93
C VAL A 17 2.22 -9.42 -2.92
N LEU A 18 1.56 -8.68 -3.79
CA LEU A 18 0.16 -8.85 -4.16
C LEU A 18 0.11 -9.58 -5.50
N THR A 19 -0.50 -10.76 -5.54
CA THR A 19 -0.68 -11.51 -6.79
C THR A 19 -1.79 -10.89 -7.64
N GLU A 20 -1.78 -11.16 -8.94
CA GLU A 20 -2.89 -10.81 -9.84
C GLU A 20 -4.23 -11.41 -9.36
N SER A 21 -4.20 -12.55 -8.66
CA SER A 21 -5.37 -13.19 -8.06
C SER A 21 -5.81 -12.57 -6.72
N GLY A 22 -5.12 -11.53 -6.23
CA GLY A 22 -5.51 -10.77 -5.05
C GLY A 22 -5.05 -11.36 -3.71
N TYR A 23 -4.04 -12.24 -3.70
CA TYR A 23 -3.44 -12.77 -2.48
C TYR A 23 -2.21 -11.94 -2.08
N LEU A 24 -2.19 -11.50 -0.83
CA LEU A 24 -1.11 -10.71 -0.27
C LEU A 24 -0.18 -11.59 0.58
N SER A 25 1.13 -11.37 0.47
CA SER A 25 2.14 -11.97 1.34
C SER A 25 3.18 -10.95 1.79
N LYS A 26 3.77 -11.18 2.97
CA LYS A 26 4.87 -10.41 3.56
C LYS A 26 6.04 -11.35 3.83
N ASN A 27 7.21 -11.08 3.25
CA ASN A 27 8.40 -11.92 3.37
C ASN A 27 8.11 -13.41 3.10
N GLY A 28 7.26 -13.69 2.11
CA GLY A 28 6.82 -15.04 1.73
C GLY A 28 5.74 -15.66 2.63
N LYS A 29 5.37 -15.02 3.74
CA LYS A 29 4.26 -15.45 4.59
C LYS A 29 2.94 -14.88 4.09
N SER A 30 1.96 -15.75 3.82
CA SER A 30 0.62 -15.32 3.41
C SER A 30 -0.06 -14.46 4.47
N LEU A 31 -0.65 -13.35 4.05
CA LEU A 31 -1.52 -12.47 4.83
C LEU A 31 -3.00 -12.66 4.50
N GLY A 32 -3.31 -13.39 3.41
CA GLY A 32 -4.68 -13.70 2.98
C GLY A 32 -5.11 -13.01 1.69
N TYR A 33 -6.38 -13.18 1.34
CA TYR A 33 -6.99 -12.55 0.18
C TYR A 33 -7.43 -11.12 0.52
N THR A 34 -7.04 -10.16 -0.31
CA THR A 34 -7.36 -8.73 -0.18
C THR A 34 -8.16 -8.19 -1.35
N GLY A 35 -8.33 -8.97 -2.41
CA GLY A 35 -8.87 -8.51 -3.69
C GLY A 35 -7.77 -8.16 -4.70
N GLN A 36 -8.14 -8.17 -5.98
CA GLN A 36 -7.27 -7.74 -7.08
C GLN A 36 -7.16 -6.23 -7.08
N GLY A 37 -5.99 -5.69 -7.39
CA GLY A 37 -5.77 -4.25 -7.45
C GLY A 37 -4.32 -3.84 -7.23
N SER A 38 -4.15 -2.67 -6.63
CA SER A 38 -2.84 -2.05 -6.40
C SER A 38 -2.40 -2.18 -4.95
N LEU A 39 -1.10 -2.43 -4.75
CA LEU A 39 -0.45 -2.48 -3.45
C LEU A 39 0.48 -1.27 -3.30
N ALA A 40 0.37 -0.59 -2.16
CA ALA A 40 1.32 0.42 -1.73
C ALA A 40 1.76 0.13 -0.30
N VAL A 41 3.02 0.41 0.04
CA VAL A 41 3.60 0.06 1.33
C VAL A 41 4.39 1.23 1.90
N ASP A 42 4.27 1.43 3.20
CA ASP A 42 5.16 2.29 4.00
C ASP A 42 5.95 1.41 4.99
N ARG A 43 6.71 2.03 5.89
CA ARG A 43 7.56 1.33 6.87
C ARG A 43 6.79 0.31 7.72
N ASP A 44 5.57 0.66 8.13
CA ASP A 44 4.81 -0.06 9.15
C ASP A 44 3.49 -0.65 8.61
N ASN A 45 3.07 -0.23 7.42
CA ASN A 45 1.76 -0.53 6.86
C ASN A 45 1.81 -0.93 5.40
N TRP A 46 0.84 -1.77 5.03
CA TRP A 46 0.49 -2.02 3.65
C TRP A 46 -0.94 -1.58 3.37
N TYR A 47 -1.15 -1.15 2.14
CA TYR A 47 -2.43 -0.67 1.64
C TYR A 47 -2.80 -1.38 0.36
N VAL A 48 -4.06 -1.77 0.24
CA VAL A 48 -4.61 -2.35 -0.98
C VAL A 48 -5.76 -1.49 -1.46
N LEU A 49 -5.66 -0.98 -2.68
CA LEU A 49 -6.76 -0.39 -3.43
C LEU A 49 -7.25 -1.44 -4.42
N THR A 50 -8.46 -1.96 -4.20
CA THR A 50 -9.03 -2.95 -5.11
C THR A 50 -9.37 -2.32 -6.46
N GLU A 51 -9.45 -3.14 -7.51
CA GLU A 51 -9.97 -2.71 -8.82
C GLU A 51 -11.38 -2.15 -8.73
N SER A 52 -12.17 -2.57 -7.73
CA SER A 52 -13.50 -2.02 -7.45
C SER A 52 -13.48 -0.69 -6.67
N GLY A 53 -12.30 -0.17 -6.31
CA GLY A 53 -12.12 1.14 -5.69
C GLY A 53 -12.25 1.15 -4.16
N TYR A 54 -12.13 0.00 -3.49
CA TYR A 54 -12.11 -0.07 -2.02
C TYR A 54 -10.67 -0.05 -1.51
N LEU A 55 -10.41 0.85 -0.56
CA LEU A 55 -9.11 0.98 0.08
C LEU A 55 -9.10 0.27 1.44
N SER A 56 -8.01 -0.41 1.74
CA SER A 56 -7.74 -0.99 3.06
C SER A 56 -6.32 -0.71 3.52
N ARG A 57 -6.11 -0.61 4.84
CA ARG A 57 -4.81 -0.52 5.51
C ARG A 57 -4.67 -1.67 6.48
N ASN A 58 -3.63 -2.50 6.33
CA ASN A 58 -3.41 -3.67 7.18
C ASN A 58 -4.65 -4.57 7.34
N GLY A 59 -5.43 -4.73 6.25
CA GLY A 59 -6.64 -5.55 6.20
C GLY A 59 -7.88 -4.88 6.78
N LYS A 60 -7.77 -3.67 7.33
CA LYS A 60 -8.91 -2.88 7.79
C LYS A 60 -9.41 -2.00 6.65
N SER A 61 -10.69 -2.07 6.36
CA SER A 61 -11.33 -1.21 5.36
C SER A 61 -11.22 0.26 5.77
N LEU A 62 -10.80 1.11 4.83
CA LEU A 62 -10.84 2.57 4.95
C LEU A 62 -12.02 3.18 4.19
N GLY A 63 -12.63 2.43 3.27
CA GLY A 63 -13.83 2.84 2.55
C GLY A 63 -13.64 2.81 1.03
N TYR A 64 -14.64 3.35 0.32
CA TYR A 64 -14.60 3.50 -1.13
C TYR A 64 -13.95 4.83 -1.50
N THR A 65 -12.90 4.78 -2.32
CA THR A 65 -12.14 5.95 -2.77
C THR A 65 -12.23 6.17 -4.28
N GLY A 66 -12.92 5.27 -5.00
CA GLY A 66 -12.92 5.25 -6.46
C GLY A 66 -11.83 4.36 -7.05
N GLN A 67 -12.02 3.95 -8.30
CA GLN A 67 -11.06 3.16 -9.07
C GLN A 67 -9.91 4.08 -9.52
N GLY A 68 -8.68 3.58 -9.45
CA GLY A 68 -7.51 4.37 -9.82
C GLY A 68 -6.19 3.81 -9.30
N SER A 69 -5.26 4.73 -9.07
CA SER A 69 -3.91 4.42 -8.55
C SER A 69 -3.76 4.87 -7.11
N LEU A 70 -2.89 4.15 -6.38
CA LEU A 70 -2.63 4.32 -4.96
C LEU A 70 -1.14 4.60 -4.75
N ALA A 71 -0.83 5.57 -3.89
CA ALA A 71 0.52 5.80 -3.38
C ALA A 71 0.46 6.19 -1.89
N VAL A 72 1.55 5.95 -1.16
CA VAL A 72 1.58 6.17 0.30
C VAL A 72 2.92 6.78 0.72
N ASP A 73 2.85 7.76 1.63
CA ASP A 73 3.99 8.42 2.26
C ASP A 73 3.66 8.65 3.74
N GLY A 74 4.36 7.91 4.61
CA GLY A 74 4.09 7.89 6.05
C GLY A 74 2.63 7.53 6.35
N ASP A 75 1.96 8.37 7.14
CA ASP A 75 0.54 8.19 7.49
C ASP A 75 -0.43 8.70 6.39
N ASN A 76 0.08 9.16 5.26
CA ASN A 76 -0.75 9.63 4.15
C ASN A 76 -0.89 8.57 3.08
N TRP A 77 -2.12 8.35 2.64
CA TRP A 77 -2.41 7.66 1.39
C TRP A 77 -3.04 8.63 0.41
N TYR A 78 -2.71 8.41 -0.86
CA TYR A 78 -3.14 9.22 -1.98
C TYR A 78 -3.85 8.33 -2.99
N VAL A 79 -4.98 8.80 -3.50
CA VAL A 79 -5.71 8.13 -4.58
C VAL A 79 -5.87 9.10 -5.73
N LEU A 80 -5.38 8.70 -6.90
CA LEU A 80 -5.67 9.36 -8.17
C LEU A 80 -6.67 8.49 -8.91
N THR A 81 -7.91 8.94 -8.97
CA THR A 81 -8.99 8.21 -9.64
C THR A 81 -8.77 8.15 -11.15
N GLU A 82 -9.37 7.17 -11.82
CA GLU A 82 -9.38 7.11 -13.30
C GLU A 82 -10.03 8.34 -13.95
N SER A 83 -10.91 9.02 -13.22
CA SER A 83 -11.52 10.29 -13.62
C SER A 83 -10.61 11.49 -13.42
N GLY A 84 -9.44 11.34 -12.81
CA GLY A 84 -8.42 12.37 -12.65
C GLY A 84 -8.56 13.24 -11.41
N TYR A 85 -9.29 12.77 -10.39
CA TYR A 85 -9.37 13.46 -9.09
C TYR A 85 -8.33 12.89 -8.14
N LEU A 86 -7.58 13.78 -7.51
CA LEU A 86 -6.59 13.45 -6.50
C LEU A 86 -7.17 13.69 -5.11
N SER A 87 -7.00 12.72 -4.21
CA SER A 87 -7.31 12.87 -2.79
C SER A 87 -6.13 12.42 -1.92
N ARG A 88 -6.07 12.95 -0.70
CA ARG A 88 -5.17 12.52 0.37
C ARG A 88 -5.98 12.28 1.64
N ASN A 89 -5.95 11.07 2.18
CA ASN A 89 -6.70 10.72 3.40
C ASN A 89 -8.18 11.17 3.32
N ASP A 90 -8.86 10.77 2.25
CA ASP A 90 -10.24 11.16 1.88
C ASP A 90 -10.47 12.65 1.58
N LYS A 91 -9.46 13.51 1.75
CA LYS A 91 -9.58 14.93 1.45
C LYS A 91 -9.22 15.18 -0.01
N SER A 92 -10.18 15.70 -0.76
CA SER A 92 -9.95 16.13 -2.15
C SER A 92 -8.84 17.18 -2.21
N LEU A 93 -7.87 16.95 -3.10
CA LEU A 93 -6.83 17.91 -3.49
C LEU A 93 -7.14 18.58 -4.83
N GLY A 94 -8.17 18.11 -5.54
CA GLY A 94 -8.65 18.68 -6.79
C GLY A 94 -8.48 17.77 -8.00
N TYR A 95 -8.81 18.32 -9.18
CA TYR A 95 -8.63 17.64 -10.45
C TYR A 95 -7.21 17.87 -10.97
N THR A 96 -6.52 16.78 -11.30
CA THR A 96 -5.14 16.81 -11.80
C THR A 96 -5.01 16.25 -13.22
N GLY A 97 -6.12 15.75 -13.80
CA GLY A 97 -6.09 14.98 -15.04
C GLY A 97 -5.75 13.51 -14.82
N LYS A 98 -5.76 12.73 -15.89
CA LYS A 98 -5.40 11.30 -15.85
C LYS A 98 -3.89 11.14 -15.85
N GLY A 99 -3.38 10.18 -15.12
CA GLY A 99 -1.95 9.91 -15.06
C GLY A 99 -1.61 8.81 -14.07
N SER A 100 -0.33 8.77 -13.70
CA SER A 100 0.19 7.89 -12.68
C SER A 100 0.48 8.69 -11.42
N LEU A 101 0.29 8.05 -10.27
CA LEU A 101 0.55 8.61 -8.96
C LEU A 101 1.84 8.02 -8.40
N ALA A 102 2.71 8.88 -7.89
CA ALA A 102 3.90 8.51 -7.15
C ALA A 102 4.15 9.55 -6.06
N VAL A 103 4.73 9.11 -4.95
CA VAL A 103 5.14 9.95 -3.81
C VAL A 103 6.56 9.54 -3.42
N ASP A 104 7.30 10.48 -2.84
CA ASP A 104 8.69 10.31 -2.36
C ASP A 104 8.72 9.65 -0.98
#